data_AF-A0A0L9TIE3-F1
#
_entry.id   AF-A0A0L9TIE3-F1
#
_cell.length_a   1.000
_cell.length_b   1.000
_cell.length_c   1.000
_cell.angle_alpha   90.00
_cell.angle_beta   90.00
_cell.angle_gamma   90.00
#
_symmetry.space_group_name_H-M   'P 1'
#
loop_
_entity.id
_entity.type
_entity.pdbx_description
1 polymer ?
#
loop_
_entity_poly.entity_id
_entity_poly.type
_entity_poly.pdbx_seq_one_letter_code
_entity_poly.pdbx_strand_id
1 'polypeptide(L)'
;MRNQGVVENKWVLLKGVSGSFRPGVLTALMGVTGAGKKTLMDVLAGRKIGGYVGGNITISGYQKKQETFARISGYCKQNDIHSPHVTMYESLVYSAWLRLSPDINAQTRKVGV
;
A
#
# COMPACT_ATOMS: atom_id res chain seq x y z
N MET A 1 8.65 1.22 -47.60
CA MET A 1 8.05 1.80 -46.37
C MET A 1 7.71 0.68 -45.41
N ARG A 2 8.56 0.42 -44.41
CA ARG A 2 8.33 -0.60 -43.37
C ARG A 2 7.88 0.11 -42.09
N ASN A 3 6.58 0.28 -41.90
CA ASN A 3 6.02 0.69 -40.61
C ASN A 3 5.79 -0.55 -39.75
N GLN A 4 6.88 -1.15 -39.25
CA GLN A 4 6.81 -2.08 -38.13
C GLN A 4 6.96 -1.25 -36.85
N GLY A 5 5.85 -0.66 -36.40
CA GLY A 5 5.73 -0.22 -35.02
C GLY A 5 5.68 -1.47 -34.16
N VAL A 6 6.80 -1.79 -33.51
CA VAL A 6 6.89 -2.89 -32.55
C VAL A 6 5.78 -2.70 -31.51
N VAL A 7 4.75 -3.55 -31.56
CA VAL A 7 3.83 -3.71 -30.45
C VAL A 7 4.67 -4.31 -29.34
N GLU A 8 5.17 -3.49 -28.43
CA GLU A 8 5.83 -3.98 -27.23
C GLU A 8 4.90 -5.02 -26.59
N ASN A 9 5.38 -6.26 -26.46
CA ASN A 9 4.68 -7.30 -25.73
C ASN A 9 4.57 -6.86 -24.27
N LYS A 10 3.49 -6.15 -23.94
CA LYS A 10 3.21 -5.68 -22.58
C LYS A 10 2.82 -6.88 -21.73
N TRP A 11 3.68 -7.22 -20.77
CA TRP A 11 3.42 -8.28 -19.81
C TRP A 11 2.29 -7.88 -18.86
N VAL A 12 1.17 -8.61 -18.92
CA VAL A 12 0.00 -8.36 -18.08
C VAL A 12 0.14 -9.13 -16.77
N LEU A 13 0.36 -8.43 -15.66
CA LEU A 13 0.48 -9.06 -14.33
C LEU A 13 -0.88 -9.29 -13.65
N LEU A 14 -1.84 -8.40 -13.89
CA LEU A 14 -3.20 -8.46 -13.34
C LEU A 14 -4.17 -8.23 -14.48
N LYS A 15 -5.13 -9.14 -14.67
CA LYS A 15 -6.09 -9.09 -15.79
C LYS A 15 -7.51 -9.15 -15.25
N GLY A 16 -8.30 -8.11 -15.52
CA GLY A 16 -9.74 -8.11 -15.23
C GLY A 16 -10.11 -8.27 -13.75
N VAL A 17 -9.26 -7.79 -12.83
CA VAL A 17 -9.52 -7.91 -11.38
C VAL A 17 -10.62 -6.95 -10.99
N SER A 18 -11.63 -7.45 -10.28
CA SER A 18 -12.71 -6.67 -9.68
C SER A 18 -12.97 -7.20 -8.27
N GLY A 19 -13.36 -6.31 -7.36
CA GLY A 19 -13.62 -6.69 -5.97
C GLY A 19 -14.04 -5.48 -5.13
N SER A 20 -14.57 -5.75 -3.95
CA SER A 20 -14.90 -4.74 -2.95
C SER A 20 -14.58 -5.26 -1.56
N PHE A 21 -14.18 -4.34 -0.67
CA PHE A 21 -13.85 -4.64 0.72
C PHE A 21 -14.86 -3.92 1.61
N ARG A 22 -15.52 -4.67 2.50
CA ARG A 22 -16.52 -4.10 3.41
C ARG A 22 -15.85 -3.52 4.66
N PRO A 23 -16.25 -2.33 5.12
CA PRO A 23 -15.77 -1.79 6.39
C PRO A 23 -16.01 -2.77 7.55
N GLY A 24 -15.02 -2.92 8.44
CA GLY A 24 -15.11 -3.82 9.60
C GLY A 24 -14.93 -5.31 9.30
N VAL A 25 -14.69 -5.69 8.04
CA VAL A 25 -14.51 -7.10 7.66
C VAL A 25 -13.05 -7.38 7.31
N LEU A 26 -12.46 -8.34 8.02
CA LEU A 26 -11.16 -8.89 7.65
C LEU A 26 -11.30 -9.68 6.34
N THR A 27 -10.67 -9.20 5.28
CA THR A 27 -10.68 -9.86 3.97
C THR A 27 -9.30 -10.47 3.70
N ALA A 28 -9.27 -11.77 3.39
CA ALA A 28 -8.03 -12.47 3.07
C ALA A 28 -7.87 -12.67 1.55
N LEU A 29 -6.70 -12.34 1.01
CA LEU A 29 -6.33 -12.60 -0.38
C LEU A 29 -5.44 -13.84 -0.46
N MET A 30 -6.01 -14.95 -0.92
CA MET A 30 -5.37 -16.27 -0.99
C MET A 30 -5.10 -16.69 -2.43
N GLY A 31 -4.15 -17.60 -2.64
CA GLY A 31 -3.76 -18.07 -3.97
C GLY A 31 -2.34 -18.64 -4.00
N VAL A 32 -1.94 -19.23 -5.12
CA VAL A 32 -0.59 -19.81 -5.29
C VAL A 32 0.50 -18.74 -5.37
N THR A 33 1.75 -19.15 -5.18
CA THR A 33 2.92 -18.28 -5.43
C THR A 33 2.92 -17.84 -6.88
N GLY A 34 3.17 -16.55 -7.14
CA GLY A 34 3.16 -15.99 -8.49
C GLY A 34 1.78 -15.56 -9.02
N ALA A 35 0.68 -15.84 -8.30
CA ALA A 35 -0.68 -15.45 -8.71
C ALA A 35 -0.96 -13.92 -8.75
N GLY A 36 0.04 -13.09 -8.45
CA GLY A 36 -0.12 -11.63 -8.46
C GLY A 36 -0.68 -11.03 -7.17
N LYS A 37 -0.81 -11.79 -6.07
CA LYS A 37 -1.32 -11.29 -4.77
C LYS A 37 -0.57 -10.05 -4.28
N LYS A 38 0.76 -10.14 -4.23
CA LYS A 38 1.63 -9.02 -3.87
C LYS A 38 1.46 -7.85 -4.83
N THR A 39 1.41 -8.13 -6.14
CA THR A 39 1.23 -7.09 -7.17
C THR A 39 -0.09 -6.34 -6.98
N LEU A 40 -1.18 -7.05 -6.67
CA LEU A 40 -2.48 -6.44 -6.40
C LEU A 40 -2.41 -5.53 -5.16
N MET A 41 -1.81 -6.03 -4.08
CA MET A 41 -1.63 -5.26 -2.84
C MET A 41 -0.74 -4.02 -3.05
N ASP A 42 0.34 -4.11 -3.83
CA ASP A 42 1.21 -2.96 -4.16
C ASP A 42 0.51 -1.91 -5.02
N VAL A 43 -0.37 -2.34 -5.94
CA VAL A 43 -1.20 -1.43 -6.76
C VAL A 43 -2.25 -0.72 -5.89
N LEU A 44 -2.93 -1.45 -5.01
CA LEU A 44 -3.88 -0.85 -4.06
C LEU A 44 -3.18 0.10 -3.08
N ALA A 45 -1.99 -0.25 -2.60
CA ALA A 45 -1.14 0.61 -1.77
C ALA A 45 -0.58 1.84 -2.53
N GLY A 46 -0.65 1.83 -3.86
CA GLY A 46 -0.03 2.83 -4.74
C GLY A 46 1.49 2.89 -4.62
N ARG A 47 2.12 1.75 -4.34
CA ARG A 47 3.58 1.60 -4.22
C ARG A 47 4.23 1.02 -5.47
N LYS A 48 3.45 0.71 -6.51
CA LYS A 48 3.96 0.25 -7.80
C LYS A 48 4.58 1.44 -8.56
N ILE A 49 5.91 1.48 -8.63
CA ILE A 49 6.68 2.60 -9.22
C ILE A 49 6.79 2.48 -10.75
N GLY A 50 6.51 1.32 -11.33
CA GLY A 50 6.64 1.08 -12.77
C GLY A 50 5.53 0.22 -13.37
N GLY A 51 5.31 0.40 -14.68
CA GLY A 51 4.24 -0.23 -15.44
C GLY A 51 2.97 0.62 -15.54
N TYR A 52 2.01 0.16 -16.32
CA TYR A 52 0.73 0.83 -16.53
C TYR A 52 -0.33 0.24 -15.61
N VAL A 53 -0.95 1.07 -14.78
CA VAL A 53 -2.12 0.71 -13.97
C VAL A 53 -3.33 1.37 -14.60
N GLY A 54 -4.29 0.55 -15.02
CA GLY A 54 -5.58 1.00 -15.54
C GLY A 54 -6.74 0.54 -14.66
N GLY A 55 -7.94 0.99 -15.01
CA GLY A 55 -9.16 0.71 -14.25
C GLY A 55 -9.48 1.78 -13.21
N ASN A 56 -10.46 1.49 -12.36
CA ASN A 56 -11.00 2.42 -11.38
C ASN A 56 -10.87 1.82 -9.97
N ILE A 57 -10.34 2.60 -9.03
CA ILE A 57 -10.23 2.23 -7.62
C ILE A 57 -10.91 3.32 -6.80
N THR A 58 -11.90 2.93 -6.00
CA THR A 58 -12.61 3.85 -5.10
C THR A 58 -12.40 3.47 -3.65
N ILE A 59 -12.37 4.48 -2.78
CA ILE A 59 -12.27 4.33 -1.32
C ILE A 59 -13.42 5.12 -0.71
N SER A 60 -14.30 4.45 0.03
CA SER A 60 -15.49 5.05 0.65
C SER A 60 -16.35 5.86 -0.34
N GLY A 61 -16.44 5.40 -1.59
CA GLY A 61 -17.22 6.06 -2.66
C GLY A 61 -16.47 7.12 -3.47
N TYR A 62 -15.26 7.52 -3.07
CA TYR A 62 -14.46 8.53 -3.78
C TYR A 62 -13.35 7.90 -4.62
N GLN A 63 -12.98 8.58 -5.72
CA GLN A 63 -11.83 8.19 -6.52
C GLN A 63 -10.55 8.18 -5.69
N LYS A 64 -9.77 7.11 -5.78
CA LYS A 64 -8.53 6.97 -5.02
C LYS A 64 -7.50 8.00 -5.47
N LYS A 65 -7.14 8.90 -4.56
CA LYS A 65 -5.97 9.80 -4.68
C LYS A 65 -4.85 9.33 -3.78
N GLN A 66 -3.63 9.20 -4.32
CA GLN A 66 -2.51 8.61 -3.59
C GLN A 66 -2.12 9.42 -2.34
N GLU A 67 -2.11 10.74 -2.45
CA GLU A 67 -1.72 11.66 -1.36
C GLU A 67 -2.63 11.52 -0.13
N THR A 68 -3.94 11.44 -0.34
CA THR A 68 -4.92 11.28 0.74
C THR A 68 -4.93 9.85 1.26
N PHE A 69 -4.86 8.86 0.36
CA PHE A 69 -4.93 7.45 0.73
C PHE A 69 -3.76 7.03 1.64
N ALA A 70 -2.56 7.52 1.38
CA ALA A 70 -1.38 7.21 2.21
C ALA A 70 -1.50 7.73 3.65
N ARG A 71 -2.39 8.70 3.92
CA ARG A 71 -2.63 9.24 5.28
C ARG A 71 -3.62 8.41 6.09
N ILE A 72 -4.51 7.68 5.42
CA ILE A 72 -5.59 6.91 6.04
C ILE A 72 -5.40 5.39 5.96
N SER A 73 -4.31 4.93 5.33
CA SER A 73 -4.02 3.51 5.16
C SER A 73 -2.62 3.17 5.66
N GLY A 74 -2.50 2.01 6.31
CA GLY A 74 -1.23 1.38 6.63
C GLY A 74 -0.92 0.26 5.64
N TYR A 75 0.33 0.17 5.17
CA TYR A 75 0.77 -0.93 4.32
C TYR A 75 2.02 -1.60 4.90
N CYS A 76 1.85 -2.86 5.28
CA CYS A 76 2.94 -3.73 5.73
C CYS A 76 3.52 -4.48 4.53
N LYS A 77 4.82 -4.32 4.28
CA LYS A 77 5.51 -5.06 3.23
C LYS A 77 5.74 -6.51 3.67
N GLN A 78 6.00 -7.38 2.69
CA GLN A 78 6.41 -8.77 2.99
C GLN A 78 7.76 -8.85 3.72
N ASN A 79 8.66 -7.91 3.44
CA ASN A 79 9.94 -7.84 4.12
C ASN A 79 9.88 -6.71 5.14
N ASP A 80 10.37 -7.00 6.35
CA ASP A 80 10.50 -6.02 7.41
C ASP A 80 11.55 -4.97 7.05
N ILE A 81 11.29 -3.73 7.46
CA ILE A 81 12.14 -2.57 7.17
C ILE A 81 12.69 -1.92 8.45
N HIS A 82 12.76 -2.68 9.54
CA HIS A 82 13.20 -2.20 10.85
C HIS A 82 14.73 -2.11 10.93
N SER A 83 15.24 -1.11 11.64
CA SER A 83 16.66 -1.00 11.94
C SER A 83 17.05 -2.08 12.95
N PRO A 84 18.14 -2.84 12.72
CA PRO A 84 18.59 -3.85 13.69
C PRO A 84 19.18 -3.24 14.97
N HIS A 85 19.45 -1.93 14.99
CA HIS A 85 20.09 -1.24 16.11
C HIS A 85 19.09 -0.54 17.06
N VAL A 86 17.78 -0.72 16.83
CA VAL A 86 16.73 -0.01 17.55
C VAL A 86 15.72 -1.03 18.05
N THR A 87 15.31 -0.92 19.31
CA THR A 87 14.29 -1.78 19.89
C THR A 87 12.91 -1.52 19.26
N MET A 88 11.97 -2.45 19.43
CA MET A 88 10.59 -2.25 18.98
C MET A 88 9.95 -1.02 19.62
N TYR A 89 10.17 -0.83 20.92
CA TYR A 89 9.67 0.31 21.66
C TYR A 89 10.18 1.64 21.08
N GLU A 90 11.49 1.76 20.87
CA GLU A 90 12.08 2.95 20.27
C GLU A 90 11.59 3.21 18.85
N SER A 91 11.42 2.15 18.04
CA SER A 91 10.87 2.27 16.68
C SER A 91 9.44 2.83 16.68
N LEU A 92 8.61 2.38 17.62
CA LEU A 92 7.24 2.86 17.76
C LEU A 92 7.19 4.30 18.28
N VAL A 93 7.99 4.64 19.31
CA VAL A 93 8.12 6.01 19.82
C VAL A 93 8.60 6.96 18.71
N TYR A 94 9.59 6.54 17.92
CA TYR A 94 10.06 7.31 16.77
C TYR A 94 8.95 7.54 15.73
N SER A 95 8.16 6.51 15.40
CA SER A 95 7.01 6.66 14.51
C SER A 95 5.94 7.59 15.09
N ALA A 96 5.70 7.54 16.40
CA ALA A 96 4.74 8.40 17.08
C ALA A 96 5.17 9.87 17.00
N TRP A 97 6.45 10.16 17.20
CA TRP A 97 6.99 11.52 17.08
C TRP A 97 6.82 12.12 15.68
N LEU A 98 6.96 11.30 14.64
CA LEU A 98 6.85 11.78 13.26
C LEU A 98 5.41 11.91 12.76
N ARG A 99 4.44 11.16 13.33
CA ARG A 99 3.07 11.07 12.81
C ARG A 99 2.03 11.77 13.67
N LEU A 100 2.26 11.95 14.96
CA LEU A 100 1.29 12.58 15.86
C LEU A 100 1.38 14.11 15.83
N SER A 101 0.25 14.78 16.08
CA SER A 101 0.19 16.25 16.14
C SER A 101 1.10 16.80 17.25
N PRO A 102 1.73 17.97 17.05
CA PRO A 102 2.46 18.67 18.11
C PRO A 102 1.61 18.93 19.38
N ASP A 103 0.29 19.01 19.25
CA ASP A 103 -0.62 19.28 20.37
C ASP A 103 -0.75 18.11 21.36
N ILE A 104 -0.34 16.89 20.97
CA ILE A 104 -0.37 15.74 21.86
C ILE A 104 0.77 15.84 22.87
N ASN A 105 0.46 15.79 24.16
CA ASN A 105 1.45 15.89 25.22
C ASN A 105 2.47 14.73 25.18
N ALA A 106 3.68 14.96 25.69
CA ALA A 106 4.78 13.99 25.61
C ALA A 106 4.53 12.67 26.38
N GLN A 107 3.69 12.70 27.42
CA GLN A 107 3.33 11.52 28.21
C GLN A 107 2.40 10.61 27.39
N THR A 108 1.32 11.16 26.84
CA THR A 108 0.38 10.45 25.96
C THR A 108 1.07 9.90 24.71
N ARG A 109 2.10 10.58 24.16
CA ARG A 109 2.91 10.04 23.05
C ARG A 109 3.73 8.79 23.41
N LYS A 110 4.17 8.68 24.66
CA LYS A 110 4.95 7.53 25.16
C LYS A 110 4.06 6.39 25.65
N VAL A 111 2.85 6.71 26.12
CA VAL A 111 1.91 5.76 26.74
C VAL A 111 0.93 5.15 25.72
N GLY A 112 0.65 5.81 24.60
CA GLY A 112 -0.20 5.28 23.52
C GLY A 112 0.50 4.28 22.59
N VAL A 113 1.71 3.84 22.96
CA VAL A 113 2.57 2.89 22.25
C VAL A 113 2.64 1.60 23.04
#